data_AF-A0AAW1CXC1-F1
#
_entry.id   AF-A0AAW1CXC1-F1
#
_cell.length_a   1.000
_cell.length_b   1.000
_cell.length_c   1.000
_cell.angle_alpha   90.00
_cell.angle_beta   90.00
_cell.angle_gamma   90.00
#
_symmetry.space_group_name_H-M   'P 1'
#
loop_
_entity.id
_entity.type
_entity.pdbx_description
1 polymer ?
#
loop_
_entity_poly.entity_id
_entity_poly.type
_entity_poly.pdbx_seq_one_letter_code
_entity_poly.pdbx_strand_id
1 'polypeptide(L)'
;MMRWSALLLLVIVASIVDCIRAGSATSSVYSASGRAGRTRTIRGFKNAQLSTARGFGKRTPVESQLQPDLIPAEWMAEELSTNPELARLIVRRFIDIDQDGLVSPIELLRNTVCQEPN
;
A
#
# COMPACT_ATOMS: atom_id res chain seq x y z
N MET A 1 -42.47 -12.47 21.93
CA MET A 1 -41.02 -12.64 21.71
C MET A 1 -40.51 -12.09 20.36
N MET A 2 -41.26 -11.23 19.64
CA MET A 2 -40.87 -10.75 18.29
C MET A 2 -40.34 -9.30 18.26
N ARG A 3 -40.27 -8.63 19.42
CA ARG A 3 -39.89 -7.21 19.50
C ARG A 3 -38.38 -7.01 19.37
N TRP A 4 -37.59 -7.98 19.81
CA TRP A 4 -36.13 -7.93 19.80
C TRP A 4 -35.55 -8.26 18.42
N SER A 5 -36.17 -9.18 17.68
CA SER A 5 -35.78 -9.50 16.30
C SER A 5 -36.01 -8.33 15.35
N ALA A 6 -37.12 -7.59 15.50
CA ALA A 6 -37.40 -6.39 14.71
C ALA A 6 -36.40 -5.25 14.99
N LEU A 7 -35.98 -5.07 16.25
CA LEU A 7 -34.97 -4.08 16.61
C LEU A 7 -33.58 -4.45 16.06
N LEU A 8 -33.20 -5.72 16.12
CA LEU A 8 -31.94 -6.19 15.52
C LEU A 8 -31.93 -5.98 14.00
N LEU A 9 -33.02 -6.30 13.32
CA LEU A 9 -33.14 -6.07 11.87
C LEU A 9 -33.02 -4.59 11.52
N LEU A 10 -33.63 -3.69 12.30
CA LEU A 10 -33.58 -2.25 12.05
C LEU A 10 -32.15 -1.70 12.24
N VAL A 11 -31.42 -2.15 13.26
CA VAL A 11 -30.02 -1.75 13.49
C VAL A 11 -29.11 -2.21 12.36
N ILE A 12 -29.30 -3.45 11.87
CA ILE A 12 -28.51 -4.00 10.76
C ILE A 12 -28.76 -3.20 9.47
N VAL A 13 -30.02 -2.90 9.16
CA VAL A 13 -30.38 -2.12 7.97
C VAL A 13 -29.82 -0.69 8.06
N ALA A 14 -29.91 -0.04 9.22
CA ALA A 14 -29.34 1.29 9.43
C ALA A 14 -27.82 1.31 9.21
N SER A 15 -27.09 0.32 9.77
CA SER A 15 -25.64 0.21 9.59
C SER A 15 -25.25 0.01 8.12
N ILE A 16 -26.00 -0.78 7.36
CA ILE A 16 -25.72 -1.00 5.92
C ILE A 16 -25.93 0.30 5.14
N VAL A 17 -26.98 1.06 5.45
CA VAL A 17 -27.26 2.36 4.80
C VAL A 17 -26.16 3.37 5.13
N ASP A 18 -25.67 3.41 6.37
CA ASP A 18 -24.52 4.25 6.75
C ASP A 18 -23.23 3.81 6.06
N CYS A 19 -22.97 2.51 5.92
CA CYS A 19 -21.80 2.02 5.15
C CYS A 19 -21.87 2.42 3.67
N ILE A 20 -23.05 2.37 3.04
CA ILE A 20 -23.24 2.79 1.65
C ILE A 20 -23.11 4.31 1.51
N ARG A 21 -23.62 5.09 2.48
CA ARG A 21 -23.53 6.56 2.49
C ARG A 21 -22.12 7.07 2.82
N ALA A 22 -21.40 6.37 3.70
CA ALA A 22 -20.06 6.72 4.16
C ALA A 22 -18.95 6.30 3.18
N GLY A 23 -19.27 5.56 2.11
CA GLY A 23 -18.35 5.20 1.02
C GLY A 23 -17.73 6.38 0.24
N SER A 24 -17.96 7.63 0.65
CA SER A 24 -17.47 8.82 -0.04
C SER A 24 -16.91 9.94 0.86
N ALA A 25 -16.62 9.74 2.15
CA ALA A 25 -16.13 10.87 2.97
C ALA A 25 -15.24 10.55 4.18
N THR A 26 -14.13 9.82 3.99
CA THR A 26 -12.87 9.98 4.76
C THR A 26 -11.74 9.56 3.83
N SER A 27 -10.83 10.41 3.34
CA SER A 27 -9.96 11.28 4.12
C SER A 27 -9.59 12.55 3.33
N SER A 28 -10.16 13.67 3.78
CA SER A 28 -9.43 14.94 3.80
C SER A 28 -8.26 14.81 4.79
N VAL A 29 -7.29 15.72 4.68
CA VAL A 29 -6.10 15.89 5.54
C VAL A 29 -4.84 15.14 5.11
N TYR A 30 -4.43 15.21 3.82
CA TYR A 30 -3.01 15.37 3.44
C TYR A 30 -2.91 16.09 2.09
N SER A 31 -2.88 17.44 2.09
CA SER A 31 -2.18 18.25 1.08
C SER A 31 -2.18 19.73 1.47
N ALA A 32 -1.13 20.10 2.19
CA ALA A 32 -0.39 21.37 2.04
C ALA A 32 -1.22 22.67 1.95
N SER A 33 -1.70 23.14 3.11
CA SER A 33 -1.64 24.56 3.39
C SER A 33 -0.18 25.03 3.26
N GLY A 34 0.09 25.97 2.36
CA GLY A 34 1.32 26.77 2.38
C GLY A 34 2.29 26.58 1.22
N ARG A 35 2.02 27.28 0.11
CA ARG A 35 2.93 28.27 -0.50
C ARG A 35 2.38 28.65 -1.88
N ALA A 36 1.57 29.71 -1.92
CA ALA A 36 1.55 30.58 -3.09
C ALA A 36 2.94 31.19 -3.22
N GLY A 37 3.85 30.44 -3.86
CA GLY A 37 5.19 30.87 -4.19
C GLY A 37 5.11 31.92 -5.29
N ARG A 38 4.81 33.16 -4.91
CA ARG A 38 5.11 34.33 -5.74
C ARG A 38 6.59 34.23 -6.11
N THR A 39 6.88 33.85 -7.35
CA THR A 39 8.24 33.85 -7.89
C THR A 39 8.79 35.27 -7.74
N ARG A 40 9.75 35.45 -6.82
CA ARG A 40 10.51 36.70 -6.76
C ARG A 40 11.35 36.76 -8.02
N THR A 41 11.10 37.76 -8.85
CA THR A 41 11.99 38.15 -9.94
C THR A 41 13.30 38.66 -9.33
N ILE A 42 14.30 37.78 -9.26
CA ILE A 42 15.66 38.17 -8.89
C ILE A 42 16.26 38.90 -10.09
N ARG A 43 16.34 40.22 -10.00
CA ARG A 43 17.26 41.01 -10.85
C ARG A 43 18.64 40.92 -10.22
N GLY A 44 19.49 40.06 -10.78
CA GLY A 44 20.88 39.86 -10.36
C GLY A 44 21.75 39.44 -11.54
N PHE A 45 23.06 39.61 -11.39
CA PHE A 45 24.05 39.48 -12.46
C PHE A 45 24.02 38.08 -13.09
N LYS A 46 23.76 38.04 -14.41
CA LYS A 46 23.67 36.83 -15.23
C LYS A 46 25.07 36.24 -15.48
N ASN A 47 25.66 35.62 -14.46
CA ASN A 47 26.88 34.84 -14.67
C ASN A 47 26.53 33.42 -15.14
N ALA A 48 26.17 33.30 -16.42
CA ALA A 48 25.93 32.03 -17.10
C ALA A 48 27.15 31.08 -17.07
N GLN A 49 28.35 31.61 -16.81
CA GLN A 49 29.61 30.86 -16.86
C GLN A 49 29.99 30.12 -15.56
N LEU A 50 29.27 30.35 -14.44
CA LEU A 50 29.59 29.73 -13.14
C LEU A 50 28.55 28.71 -12.66
N SER A 51 27.61 28.33 -13.53
CA SER A 51 26.79 27.12 -13.32
C SER A 51 27.62 25.87 -13.63
N THR A 52 28.71 25.64 -12.91
CA THR A 52 29.38 24.35 -12.95
C THR A 52 28.48 23.36 -12.22
N ALA A 53 27.66 22.68 -13.02
CA ALA A 53 26.70 21.65 -12.65
C ALA A 53 27.26 20.69 -11.59
N ARG A 54 27.05 21.03 -10.32
CA ARG A 54 27.37 20.19 -9.18
C ARG A 54 26.25 19.15 -9.08
N GLY A 55 26.42 18.03 -9.77
CA GLY A 55 25.43 16.94 -9.78
C GLY A 55 25.44 16.02 -10.99
N PHE A 56 26.27 16.29 -12.01
CA PHE A 56 26.46 15.35 -13.12
C PHE A 56 27.38 14.20 -12.67
N GLY A 57 26.82 13.01 -12.45
CA GLY A 57 27.63 11.79 -12.27
C GLY A 57 27.33 10.91 -11.05
N LYS A 58 26.24 11.11 -10.29
CA LYS A 58 25.80 10.09 -9.31
C LYS A 58 24.68 9.23 -9.90
N ARG A 59 25.02 8.42 -10.90
CA ARG A 59 24.24 7.22 -11.23
C ARG A 59 24.78 6.10 -10.35
N THR A 60 23.95 5.56 -9.47
CA THR A 60 24.22 4.29 -8.79
C THR A 60 24.38 3.22 -9.87
N PRO A 61 25.56 2.61 -10.05
CA PRO A 61 25.77 1.60 -11.08
C PRO A 61 25.40 0.26 -10.47
N VAL A 62 24.11 0.01 -10.31
CA VAL A 62 23.61 -1.35 -10.04
C VAL A 62 22.28 -1.46 -10.77
N GLU A 63 22.32 -2.11 -11.93
CA GLU A 63 21.33 -3.09 -12.42
C GLU A 63 19.94 -3.04 -11.76
N SER A 64 19.31 -1.87 -11.77
CA SER A 64 17.92 -1.67 -11.41
C SER A 64 17.23 -1.28 -12.72
N GLN A 65 17.37 -2.13 -13.74
CA GLN A 65 16.48 -2.17 -14.88
C GLN A 65 15.13 -2.62 -14.32
N LEU A 66 14.41 -1.62 -13.86
CA LEU A 66 13.08 -1.63 -13.28
C LEU A 66 12.18 -2.52 -14.14
N GLN A 67 11.83 -3.70 -13.64
CA GLN A 67 10.50 -4.19 -13.90
C GLN A 67 9.62 -3.34 -12.96
N PRO A 68 8.90 -2.30 -13.46
CA PRO A 68 8.13 -1.40 -12.61
C PRO A 68 7.05 -2.12 -11.81
N ASP A 69 6.74 -3.36 -12.21
CA ASP A 69 5.71 -4.20 -11.61
C ASP A 69 6.25 -5.12 -10.51
N LEU A 70 7.58 -5.18 -10.29
CA LEU A 70 8.19 -6.05 -9.28
C LEU A 70 8.69 -5.26 -8.08
N ILE A 71 8.45 -5.84 -6.92
CA ILE A 71 8.91 -5.33 -5.63
C ILE A 71 10.08 -6.22 -5.17
N PRO A 72 11.20 -5.64 -4.70
CA PRO A 72 12.32 -6.42 -4.16
C PRO A 72 11.88 -7.29 -2.98
N ALA A 73 12.37 -8.53 -2.92
CA ALA A 73 12.04 -9.48 -1.86
C ALA A 73 12.53 -8.98 -0.50
N GLU A 74 13.70 -8.34 -0.47
CA GLU A 74 14.32 -7.76 0.71
C GLU A 74 13.46 -6.65 1.30
N TRP A 75 12.90 -5.78 0.44
CA TRP A 75 11.96 -4.75 0.87
C TRP A 75 10.70 -5.37 1.47
N MET A 76 10.16 -6.42 0.83
CA MET A 76 8.98 -7.10 1.34
C MET A 76 9.24 -7.76 2.70
N ALA A 77 10.41 -8.37 2.90
CA ALA A 77 10.78 -8.96 4.19
C ALA A 77 10.89 -7.90 5.30
N GLU A 78 11.51 -6.77 5.00
CA GLU A 78 11.60 -5.64 5.93
C GLU A 78 10.21 -5.08 6.28
N GLU A 79 9.35 -4.89 5.28
CA GLU A 79 7.98 -4.40 5.45
C GLU A 79 7.12 -5.39 6.24
N LEU A 80 7.24 -6.69 6.02
CA LEU A 80 6.55 -7.74 6.79
C LEU A 80 6.96 -7.74 8.26
N SER A 81 8.23 -7.46 8.56
CA SER A 81 8.74 -7.38 9.93
C SER A 81 8.30 -6.11 10.65
N THR A 82 8.16 -5.01 9.90
CA THR A 82 7.76 -3.70 10.41
C THR A 82 6.24 -3.61 10.58
N ASN A 83 5.49 -4.18 9.64
CA ASN A 83 4.04 -4.11 9.56
C ASN A 83 3.42 -5.52 9.63
N PRO A 84 3.09 -6.01 10.84
CA PRO A 84 2.50 -7.32 11.00
C PRO A 84 1.08 -7.43 10.42
N GLU A 85 0.35 -6.32 10.28
CA GLU A 85 -1.00 -6.35 9.69
C GLU A 85 -0.94 -6.68 8.19
N LEU A 86 0.06 -6.16 7.48
CA LEU A 86 0.31 -6.53 6.08
C LEU A 86 0.58 -8.04 5.97
N ALA A 87 1.40 -8.59 6.87
CA ALA A 87 1.67 -10.02 6.92
C ALA A 87 0.39 -10.84 7.11
N ARG A 88 -0.50 -10.42 8.02
CA ARG A 88 -1.79 -11.09 8.23
C ARG A 88 -2.67 -11.05 6.99
N LEU A 89 -2.70 -9.92 6.29
CA LEU A 89 -3.48 -9.79 5.04
C LEU A 89 -2.93 -10.70 3.95
N ILE A 90 -1.61 -10.78 3.82
CA ILE A 90 -0.96 -11.66 2.85
C ILE A 90 -1.27 -13.12 3.17
N VAL A 91 -1.12 -13.54 4.43
CA VAL A 91 -1.44 -14.90 4.87
C VAL A 91 -2.90 -15.22 4.55
N ARG A 92 -3.83 -14.37 4.97
CA ARG A 92 -5.26 -14.59 4.77
C ARG A 92 -5.68 -14.60 3.30
N ARG A 93 -4.97 -13.84 2.44
CA ARG A 93 -5.36 -13.69 1.04
C ARG A 93 -4.73 -14.75 0.14
N PHE A 94 -3.51 -15.19 0.46
CA PHE A 94 -2.69 -15.99 -0.46
C PHE A 94 -2.26 -17.34 0.10
N ILE A 95 -2.21 -17.51 1.43
CA ILE A 95 -1.74 -18.74 2.07
C ILE A 95 -2.92 -19.55 2.61
N ASP A 96 -3.74 -18.94 3.46
CA ASP A 96 -4.96 -19.50 4.05
C ASP A 96 -6.05 -19.55 2.97
N ILE A 97 -6.20 -20.71 2.33
CA ILE A 97 -7.04 -20.89 1.15
C ILE A 97 -8.49 -21.16 1.56
N ASP A 98 -8.68 -21.94 2.62
CA ASP A 98 -10.00 -22.28 3.13
C ASP A 98 -10.56 -21.23 4.10
N GLN A 99 -9.76 -20.21 4.45
CA GLN A 99 -10.13 -19.08 5.31
C GLN A 99 -10.56 -19.51 6.70
N ASP A 100 -9.98 -20.59 7.21
CA ASP A 100 -10.27 -21.11 8.54
C ASP A 100 -9.51 -20.35 9.64
N GLY A 101 -8.57 -19.48 9.26
CA GLY A 101 -7.76 -18.67 10.16
C GLY A 101 -6.59 -19.42 10.79
N LEU A 102 -6.37 -20.66 10.38
CA LEU A 102 -5.20 -21.46 10.66
C LEU A 102 -4.38 -21.59 9.36
N VAL A 103 -3.16 -22.11 9.50
CA VAL A 103 -2.30 -22.33 8.35
C VAL A 103 -1.76 -23.74 8.44
N SER A 104 -2.25 -24.60 7.56
CA SER A 104 -1.85 -26.00 7.52
C SER A 104 -0.51 -26.18 6.79
N PRO A 105 0.27 -27.25 7.06
CA PRO A 105 1.51 -27.52 6.34
C PRO A 105 1.31 -27.68 4.83
N ILE A 106 0.15 -28.17 4.39
CA ILE A 106 -0.15 -28.34 2.97
C ILE A 106 -0.36 -27.00 2.25
N GLU A 107 -0.90 -25.99 2.95
CA GLU A 107 -1.07 -24.64 2.40
C GLU A 107 0.26 -23.89 2.31
N LEU A 108 1.13 -24.06 3.32
CA LEU A 108 2.47 -23.48 3.31
C LEU A 108 3.37 -24.09 2.24
N LEU A 109 3.30 -25.41 2.06
CA LEU A 109 4.17 -26.16 1.15
C LEU A 109 3.60 -26.27 -0.26
N ARG A 110 2.47 -25.62 -0.57
CA ARG A 110 1.80 -25.77 -1.88
C ARG A 110 2.68 -25.36 -3.07
N ASN A 111 3.71 -24.55 -2.86
CA ASN A 111 4.69 -24.18 -3.87
C ASN A 111 5.80 -25.25 -4.11
N THR A 112 5.90 -26.29 -3.28
CA THR A 112 6.96 -27.31 -3.38
C THR A 112 6.47 -28.70 -3.80
N VAL A 113 5.15 -28.91 -3.96
CA VAL A 113 4.56 -30.27 -4.12
C VAL A 113 3.80 -30.49 -5.43
N CYS A 114 3.63 -29.49 -6.29
CA CYS A 114 2.97 -29.67 -7.60
C CYS A 114 3.96 -29.62 -8.77
N GLN A 115 4.99 -30.48 -8.74
CA GLN A 115 5.72 -30.83 -9.95
C GLN A 115 5.64 -32.34 -10.11
N GLU A 116 4.47 -32.80 -10.56
CA GLU A 116 4.34 -34.15 -11.09
C GLU A 116 5.09 -34.18 -12.43
N PRO A 117 6.12 -35.02 -12.59
CA PRO A 117 6.80 -35.15 -13.86
C PRO A 117 5.86 -35.84 -14.86
N ASN A 118 5.52 -35.15 -15.95
CA ASN A 118 5.13 -35.78 -17.20
C ASN A 118 6.37 -35.90 -18.09
#